data_AF-A0A7X5N453-F1
#
_entry.id   AF-A0A7X5N453-F1
#
_cell.length_a   1.000
_cell.length_b   1.000
_cell.length_c   1.000
_cell.angle_alpha   90.00
_cell.angle_beta   90.00
_cell.angle_gamma   90.00
#
_symmetry.space_group_name_H-M   'P 1'
#
loop_
_entity.id
_entity.type
_entity.pdbx_description
1 polymer ?
#
loop_
_entity_poly.entity_id
_entity_poly.type
_entity_poly.pdbx_seq_one_letter_code
_entity_poly.pdbx_strand_id
1 'polypeptide(L)'
;GISLSLDDFGTGYSSLSHLHRLPIDELKLDMSFVRDIEHSEDARALTTSVLRIGEHLRKHVVAEGVENEAQRLFLADLGCEVLQGYLFSRP
;
A
#
# COMPACT_ATOMS: atom_id res chain seq x y z
N GLY A 1 20.51 -8.81 8.07
CA GLY A 1 20.28 -7.54 8.77
C GLY A 1 18.84 -7.51 9.27
N ILE A 2 18.48 -6.54 10.12
CA ILE A 2 17.10 -6.30 10.56
C ILE A 2 16.48 -5.33 9.55
N SER A 3 15.30 -5.63 9.01
CA SER A 3 14.51 -4.72 8.16
C SER A 3 13.38 -4.07 8.96
N LEU A 4 13.08 -2.81 8.69
CA LEU A 4 12.03 -2.04 9.38
C LEU A 4 10.86 -1.75 8.44
N SER A 5 9.64 -2.03 8.89
CA SER A 5 8.40 -1.75 8.16
C SER A 5 7.60 -0.64 8.85
N LEU A 6 6.87 0.15 8.06
CA LEU A 6 5.91 1.14 8.54
C LEU A 6 4.48 0.67 8.26
N ASP A 7 3.77 0.31 9.33
CA ASP A 7 2.36 -0.08 9.32
C ASP A 7 1.41 1.12 9.14
N ASP A 8 0.19 0.83 8.68
CA ASP A 8 -0.97 1.74 8.62
C ASP A 8 -0.73 3.06 7.86
N PHE A 9 0.12 3.06 6.84
CA PHE A 9 0.43 4.28 6.11
C PHE A 9 -0.81 4.85 5.43
N GLY A 10 -1.12 6.10 5.78
CA GLY A 10 -2.25 6.83 5.24
C GLY A 10 -3.49 6.86 6.13
N THR A 11 -3.47 6.19 7.29
CA THR A 11 -4.47 6.43 8.35
C THR A 11 -4.02 7.59 9.24
N GLY A 12 -4.81 8.68 9.31
CA GLY A 12 -4.49 9.88 10.11
C GLY A 12 -3.47 10.84 9.47
N TYR A 13 -2.68 11.57 10.30
CA TYR A 13 -1.62 12.48 9.86
C TYR A 13 -0.30 11.73 9.59
N SER A 14 -0.30 10.76 8.65
CA SER A 14 0.96 10.18 8.16
C SER A 14 1.72 11.27 7.39
N SER A 15 2.68 11.91 8.05
CA SER A 15 3.43 13.00 7.41
C SER A 15 4.43 12.44 6.41
N LEU A 16 4.16 12.63 5.12
CA LEU A 16 5.09 12.37 4.01
C LEU A 16 6.49 12.97 4.27
N SER A 17 6.54 14.09 5.00
CA SER A 17 7.78 14.79 5.35
C SER A 17 8.74 13.99 6.25
N HIS A 18 8.26 12.93 6.91
CA HIS A 18 9.09 12.04 7.72
C HIS A 18 9.53 10.80 6.96
N LEU A 19 8.77 10.38 5.94
CA LEU A 19 8.97 9.13 5.23
C LEU A 19 10.37 9.01 4.58
N HIS A 20 10.89 10.11 4.03
CA HIS A 20 12.23 10.15 3.43
C HIS A 20 13.37 10.00 4.46
N ARG A 21 13.12 10.31 5.74
CA ARG A 21 14.15 10.32 6.80
C ARG A 21 14.15 9.06 7.66
N LEU A 22 13.10 8.26 7.57
CA LEU A 22 12.99 7.04 8.35
C LEU A 22 13.82 5.91 7.70
N PRO A 23 14.61 5.16 8.48
CA PRO A 23 15.36 4.00 8.00
C PRO A 23 14.43 2.78 7.87
N ILE A 24 13.28 2.95 7.22
CA ILE A 24 12.36 1.86 6.89
C ILE A 24 12.70 1.31 5.51
N ASP A 25 12.52 0.02 5.32
CA ASP A 25 12.71 -0.67 4.04
C ASP A 25 11.36 -0.93 3.36
N GLU A 26 10.29 -0.99 4.15
CA GLU A 26 8.95 -1.37 3.72
C GLU A 26 7.89 -0.35 4.17
N LEU A 27 6.91 -0.15 3.29
CA LEU A 27 5.73 0.70 3.49
C LEU A 27 4.48 -0.14 3.30
N LYS A 28 3.62 -0.21 4.32
CA LYS A 28 2.37 -0.96 4.22
C LYS A 28 1.20 -0.03 3.94
N LEU A 29 0.55 -0.23 2.81
CA LEU A 29 -0.67 0.46 2.42
C LEU A 29 -1.86 -0.23 3.11
N ASP A 30 -2.50 0.51 4.03
CA ASP A 30 -3.62 0.01 4.82
C ASP A 30 -4.83 -0.40 3.96
N MET A 31 -5.61 -1.35 4.48
CA MET A 31 -6.82 -1.87 3.83
C MET A 31 -7.85 -0.79 3.49
N SER A 32 -7.90 0.33 4.23
CA SER A 32 -8.82 1.43 3.93
C SER A 32 -8.58 2.07 2.55
N PHE A 33 -7.36 2.00 2.02
CA PHE A 33 -7.04 2.44 0.66
C PHE A 33 -7.49 1.42 -0.38
N VAL A 34 -7.33 0.13 -0.08
CA VAL A 34 -7.60 -0.97 -1.02
C VAL A 34 -9.10 -1.26 -1.13
N ARG A 35 -9.86 -1.15 -0.04
CA ARG A 35 -11.26 -1.62 0.02
C ARG A 35 -12.16 -1.05 -1.06
N ASP A 36 -12.02 0.25 -1.38
CA ASP A 36 -12.99 0.99 -2.19
C ASP A 36 -12.53 1.22 -3.65
N ILE A 37 -11.40 0.62 -4.09
CA ILE A 37 -10.78 0.87 -5.42
C ILE A 37 -11.63 0.39 -6.60
N GLU A 38 -12.59 -0.51 -6.38
CA GLU A 38 -13.50 -1.00 -7.41
C GLU A 38 -14.62 -0.02 -7.74
N HIS A 39 -14.94 0.89 -6.80
CA HIS A 39 -16.14 1.72 -6.87
C HIS A 39 -15.87 3.22 -6.69
N SER A 40 -14.64 3.62 -6.37
CA SER A 40 -14.28 5.01 -6.12
C SER A 40 -13.04 5.41 -6.92
N GLU A 41 -13.21 6.36 -7.85
CA GLU A 41 -12.07 6.96 -8.58
C GLU A 41 -11.11 7.68 -7.63
N ASP A 42 -11.64 8.32 -6.57
CA ASP A 42 -10.83 8.96 -5.54
C ASP A 42 -9.97 7.94 -4.80
N ALA A 43 -10.52 6.76 -4.46
CA ALA A 43 -9.76 5.68 -3.83
C ALA A 43 -8.66 5.15 -4.77
N ARG A 44 -8.94 5.02 -6.07
CA ARG A 44 -7.96 4.62 -7.08
C ARG A 44 -6.84 5.65 -7.22
N ALA A 45 -7.19 6.93 -7.30
CA ALA A 45 -6.23 8.03 -7.42
C ALA A 45 -5.32 8.13 -6.19
N LEU A 46 -5.91 8.01 -4.99
CA LEU A 46 -5.19 8.06 -3.74
C LEU A 46 -4.26 6.85 -3.58
N THR A 47 -4.76 5.63 -3.81
CA THR A 47 -3.95 4.39 -3.80
C THR A 47 -2.78 4.47 -4.77
N THR A 48 -3.04 4.94 -6.00
CA THR A 48 -1.99 5.14 -7.01
C THR A 48 -0.93 6.12 -6.52
N SER A 49 -1.35 7.25 -5.94
CA SER A 49 -0.42 8.27 -5.47
C SER A 49 0.50 7.75 -4.37
N VAL A 50 -0.04 6.99 -3.41
CA VAL A 50 0.75 6.39 -2.32
C VAL A 50 1.75 5.37 -2.86
N LEU A 51 1.32 4.47 -3.77
CA LEU A 51 2.20 3.50 -4.40
C LEU A 51 3.39 4.18 -5.10
N ARG A 52 3.12 5.23 -5.87
CA ARG A 52 4.17 5.99 -6.57
C ARG A 52 5.12 6.71 -5.62
N ILE A 53 4.63 7.19 -4.47
CA ILE A 53 5.50 7.77 -3.44
C ILE A 53 6.44 6.70 -2.87
N GLY A 54 5.93 5.52 -2.53
CA GLY A 54 6.76 4.41 -2.04
C GLY A 54 7.84 4.00 -3.06
N GLU A 55 7.44 3.87 -4.33
CA GLU A 55 8.35 3.58 -5.45
C GLU A 55 9.46 4.64 -5.57
N HIS A 56 9.11 5.93 -5.60
CA HIS A 56 10.09 7.01 -5.72
C HIS A 56 11.05 7.10 -4.53
N LEU A 57 10.59 6.72 -3.34
CA LEU A 57 11.43 6.63 -2.14
C LEU A 57 12.24 5.32 -2.07
N ARG A 58 12.14 4.46 -3.09
CA ARG A 58 12.77 3.14 -3.18
C ARG A 58 12.44 2.28 -1.96
N LYS A 59 11.18 2.31 -1.53
CA LYS A 59 10.65 1.47 -0.46
C LYS A 59 9.84 0.33 -1.08
N HIS A 60 9.94 -0.85 -0.47
CA HIS A 60 9.04 -1.95 -0.82
C HIS A 60 7.63 -1.58 -0.34
N VAL A 61 6.63 -1.69 -1.21
CA VAL A 61 5.24 -1.41 -0.82
C VAL A 61 4.47 -2.72 -0.72
N VAL A 62 3.82 -2.92 0.41
CA VAL A 62 2.90 -4.04 0.65
C VAL A 62 1.49 -3.49 0.70
N ALA A 63 0.58 -3.99 -0.14
CA ALA A 63 -0.83 -3.63 -0.06
C ALA A 63 -1.60 -4.64 0.80
N GLU A 64 -2.29 -4.14 1.84
CA GLU A 64 -3.07 -4.95 2.76
C GLU A 64 -4.57 -4.92 2.45
N GLY A 65 -5.29 -5.93 2.92
CA GLY A 65 -6.74 -6.01 2.75
C GLY A 65 -7.19 -6.36 1.32
N VAL A 66 -6.36 -7.08 0.56
CA VAL A 66 -6.77 -7.59 -0.76
C VAL A 66 -7.75 -8.76 -0.59
N GLU A 67 -9.01 -8.54 -0.93
CA GLU A 67 -10.12 -9.48 -0.75
C GLU A 67 -10.60 -10.15 -2.03
N ASN A 68 -10.35 -9.53 -3.20
CA ASN A 68 -10.80 -10.06 -4.48
C ASN A 68 -9.82 -9.81 -5.64
N GLU A 69 -10.11 -10.48 -6.76
CA GLU A 69 -9.26 -10.48 -7.95
C GLU A 69 -9.19 -9.10 -8.64
N ALA A 70 -10.25 -8.31 -8.60
CA ALA A 70 -10.25 -6.98 -9.20
C ALA A 70 -9.28 -6.05 -8.46
N GLN A 71 -9.27 -6.11 -7.12
CA GLN A 71 -8.30 -5.39 -6.29
C GLN A 71 -6.86 -5.85 -6.57
N ARG A 72 -6.65 -7.17 -6.65
CA ARG A 72 -5.34 -7.78 -6.97
C ARG A 72 -4.80 -7.29 -8.31
N LEU A 73 -5.62 -7.34 -9.36
CA LEU A 73 -5.25 -6.93 -10.71
C LEU A 73 -4.93 -5.43 -10.77
N PHE A 74 -5.76 -4.59 -10.16
CA PHE A 74 -5.50 -3.15 -10.10
C PHE A 74 -4.15 -2.83 -9.43
N LEU A 75 -3.87 -3.45 -8.28
CA LEU A 75 -2.60 -3.23 -7.56
C LEU A 75 -1.39 -3.79 -8.34
N ALA A 76 -1.54 -4.94 -8.98
CA ALA A 76 -0.50 -5.53 -9.82
C ALA A 76 -0.19 -4.68 -11.06
N ASP A 77 -1.21 -4.12 -11.72
CA ASP A 77 -1.06 -3.21 -12.87
C ASP A 77 -0.33 -1.91 -12.49
N LEU A 78 -0.42 -1.51 -11.22
CA LEU A 78 0.34 -0.39 -10.67
C LEU A 78 1.77 -0.75 -10.26
N GLY A 79 2.15 -2.03 -10.35
CA GLY A 79 3.47 -2.54 -9.99
C GLY A 79 3.63 -2.86 -8.50
N CYS A 80 2.55 -3.03 -7.75
CA CYS A 80 2.63 -3.49 -6.36
C CYS A 80 2.97 -4.99 -6.32
N GLU A 81 4.18 -5.31 -5.88
CA GLU A 81 4.73 -6.68 -5.92
C GLU A 81 4.26 -7.56 -4.75
N VAL A 82 3.92 -6.96 -3.61
CA VAL A 82 3.57 -7.70 -2.39
C VAL A 82 2.14 -7.35 -1.98
N LEU A 83 1.29 -8.37 -1.93
CA LEU A 83 -0.13 -8.25 -1.65
C LEU A 83 -0.50 -9.17 -0.48
N GLN A 84 -1.27 -8.66 0.48
CA GLN A 84 -1.75 -9.39 1.64
C GLN A 84 -3.27 -9.21 1.79
N GLY A 85 -3.98 -10.31 2.07
CA GLY A 85 -5.40 -10.24 2.37
C GLY A 85 -6.11 -11.59 2.20
N TYR A 86 -7.42 -11.58 2.46
CA TYR A 86 -8.26 -12.78 2.47
C TYR A 86 -8.37 -13.48 1.13
N LEU A 87 -8.01 -12.81 0.02
CA LEU A 87 -7.87 -13.45 -1.28
C LEU A 87 -6.82 -14.57 -1.27
N PHE A 88 -5.73 -14.42 -0.49
CA PHE A 88 -4.60 -15.35 -0.47
C PHE A 88 -4.65 -16.31 0.70
N SER A 89 -4.86 -15.79 1.90
CA SER A 89 -4.99 -16.60 3.13
C SER A 89 -5.80 -15.84 4.16
N ARG A 90 -6.64 -16.56 4.88
CA ARG A 90 -7.21 -16.05 6.13
C ARG A 90 -6.23 -16.30 7.29
N PRO A 91 -6.24 -15.47 8.34
CA PRO A 91 -5.43 -15.67 9.53
C PRO A 91 -5.73 -16.99 10.24
#